data_AF-A0A1Q6K5F2-F1
#
_entry.id   AF-A0A1Q6K5F2-F1
#
_cell.length_a   1.000
_cell.length_b   1.000
_cell.length_c   1.000
_cell.angle_alpha   90.00
_cell.angle_beta   90.00
_cell.angle_gamma   90.00
#
_symmetry.space_group_name_H-M   'P 1'
#
loop_
_entity.id
_entity.type
_entity.pdbx_description
1 polymer ?
#
loop_
_entity_poly.entity_id
_entity_poly.type
_entity_poly.pdbx_seq_one_letter_code
_entity_poly.pdbx_strand_id
1 'polypeptide(L)'
;MSQKTNSLESDKSSEILAVPAQRVGLAQFILSPEQRTALENRNNLVRLYDTYVNEYLQYYIQNLEAENASLQAAFKNVDFYIMSRVKSKHNYMEKLDKKGEALDIFGDKIIILAVDGKTDEDLLIQKAYEMENFLITHDPNVTELFRKRKDYIAEPKKNGYSSLHTTRIVHVPDKDIKFYRETQIKTFRMRETEKNGTAGHSSVYKNNRDLFLEKIESENSAKYFLPQYMHFEFDKKSRKDILVLDSFEANFKYYFGINFDEFMQMRAIQLR
;
A
#
# COMPACT_ATOMS: atom_id res chain seq x y z
N MET A 1 16.14 -60.33 5.24
CA MET A 1 15.49 -59.81 4.03
C MET A 1 15.01 -58.40 4.32
N SER A 2 15.34 -57.44 3.44
CA SER A 2 14.79 -56.07 3.29
C SER A 2 14.74 -55.14 4.50
N GLN A 3 15.04 -53.85 4.40
CA GLN A 3 15.57 -53.00 3.34
C GLN A 3 15.95 -51.69 4.04
N LYS A 4 17.11 -51.13 3.70
CA LYS A 4 17.51 -49.76 4.06
C LYS A 4 16.59 -48.78 3.32
N THR A 5 16.15 -47.72 3.97
CA THR A 5 15.78 -46.46 3.30
C THR A 5 16.68 -45.34 3.79
N ASN A 6 17.26 -44.68 2.80
CA ASN A 6 18.36 -43.74 2.87
C ASN A 6 17.89 -42.34 3.30
N SER A 7 18.81 -41.71 4.03
CA SER A 7 19.15 -40.28 4.08
C SER A 7 18.32 -39.29 3.23
N LEU A 8 17.79 -38.31 3.95
CA LEU A 8 17.46 -36.97 3.46
C LEU A 8 18.67 -36.36 2.74
N GLU A 9 18.58 -36.24 1.42
CA GLU A 9 19.43 -35.33 0.65
C GLU A 9 18.78 -33.94 0.62
N SER A 10 19.64 -32.96 0.89
CA SER A 10 19.40 -31.53 0.90
C SER A 10 18.85 -31.01 -0.42
N ASP A 11 17.67 -30.39 -0.39
CA ASP A 11 17.10 -29.69 -1.52
C ASP A 11 17.92 -28.42 -1.82
N LYS A 12 18.44 -28.35 -3.04
CA LYS A 12 19.33 -27.30 -3.52
C LYS A 12 18.53 -26.02 -3.78
N SER A 13 19.00 -24.95 -3.16
CA SER A 13 18.77 -23.54 -3.50
C SER A 13 18.49 -23.30 -4.99
N SER A 14 17.25 -22.96 -5.32
CA SER A 14 16.89 -22.31 -6.57
C SER A 14 17.31 -20.84 -6.51
N GLU A 15 18.55 -20.56 -6.89
CA GLU A 15 18.97 -19.18 -7.16
C GLU A 15 18.16 -18.65 -8.35
N ILE A 16 17.20 -17.79 -8.04
CA ILE A 16 16.39 -17.06 -9.01
C ILE A 16 17.33 -16.07 -9.74
N LEU A 17 17.83 -16.49 -10.89
CA LEU A 17 18.67 -15.65 -11.75
C LEU A 17 17.88 -14.42 -12.22
N ALA A 18 18.19 -13.25 -11.65
CA ALA A 18 17.72 -11.97 -12.15
C ALA A 18 18.40 -11.67 -13.50
N VAL A 19 17.66 -11.77 -14.61
CA VAL A 19 18.18 -11.43 -15.94
C VAL A 19 17.84 -9.96 -16.27
N PRO A 20 18.84 -9.09 -16.57
CA PRO A 20 18.59 -7.71 -16.96
C PRO A 20 17.78 -7.57 -18.26
N ALA A 21 16.95 -6.54 -18.34
CA ALA A 21 15.98 -6.30 -19.42
C ALA A 21 16.57 -6.23 -20.85
N GLN A 22 17.89 -6.06 -21.02
CA GLN A 22 18.55 -6.02 -22.33
C GLN A 22 18.89 -7.41 -22.92
N ARG A 23 18.67 -8.52 -22.20
CA ARG A 23 18.97 -9.90 -22.66
C ARG A 23 17.75 -10.81 -22.81
N VAL A 24 16.54 -10.24 -22.88
CA VAL A 24 15.28 -11.02 -22.89
C VAL A 24 15.16 -11.93 -24.13
N GLY A 25 15.68 -11.52 -25.29
CA GLY A 25 15.62 -12.32 -26.52
C GLY A 25 16.49 -13.59 -26.54
N LEU A 26 17.64 -13.57 -25.84
CA LEU A 26 18.53 -14.75 -25.73
C LEU A 26 18.11 -15.67 -24.58
N ALA A 27 17.52 -15.12 -23.51
CA ALA A 27 17.03 -15.89 -22.37
C ALA A 27 15.91 -16.87 -22.77
N GLN A 28 15.03 -16.49 -23.71
CA GLN A 28 13.95 -17.36 -24.17
C GLN A 28 14.45 -18.68 -24.76
N PHE A 29 15.63 -18.76 -25.38
CA PHE A 29 16.14 -20.01 -25.95
C PHE A 29 16.76 -20.97 -24.93
N ILE A 30 17.13 -20.47 -23.74
CA ILE A 30 17.85 -21.25 -22.72
C ILE A 30 16.91 -21.78 -21.63
N LEU A 31 15.79 -21.08 -21.40
CA LEU A 31 14.85 -21.41 -20.33
C LEU A 31 13.93 -22.59 -20.68
N SER A 32 13.66 -23.45 -19.69
CA SER A 32 12.62 -24.47 -19.77
C SER A 32 11.23 -23.83 -19.93
N PRO A 33 10.21 -24.58 -20.41
CA PRO A 33 8.84 -24.07 -20.50
C PRO A 33 8.32 -23.48 -19.18
N GLU A 34 8.58 -24.13 -18.05
CA GLU A 34 8.17 -23.67 -16.72
C GLU A 34 8.84 -22.35 -16.34
N GLN A 35 10.14 -22.22 -16.64
CA GLN A 35 10.90 -20.99 -16.40
C GLN A 35 10.41 -19.83 -17.27
N ARG A 36 9.99 -20.08 -18.52
CA ARG A 36 9.39 -19.07 -19.39
C ARG A 36 8.06 -18.58 -18.85
N THR A 37 7.17 -19.50 -18.45
CA THR A 37 5.88 -19.15 -17.84
C THR A 37 6.06 -18.35 -16.55
N ALA A 38 7.02 -18.73 -15.70
CA ALA A 38 7.35 -17.97 -14.49
C ALA A 38 7.85 -16.55 -14.82
N LEU A 39 8.70 -16.40 -15.84
CA LEU A 39 9.21 -15.11 -16.29
C LEU A 39 8.09 -14.22 -16.88
N GLU A 40 7.20 -14.79 -17.69
CA GLU A 40 6.04 -14.10 -18.25
C GLU A 40 5.08 -13.62 -17.15
N ASN A 41 4.77 -14.49 -16.19
CA ASN A 41 3.96 -14.13 -15.03
C ASN A 41 4.59 -12.98 -14.24
N ARG A 42 5.91 -13.03 -14.01
CA ARG A 42 6.64 -11.94 -13.34
C ARG A 42 6.55 -10.65 -14.14
N ASN A 43 6.77 -10.69 -15.45
CA ASN A 43 6.68 -9.51 -16.32
C ASN A 43 5.28 -8.90 -16.30
N ASN A 44 4.24 -9.73 -16.28
CA ASN A 44 2.85 -9.28 -16.16
C ASN A 44 2.60 -8.59 -14.82
N LEU A 45 3.15 -9.10 -13.72
CA LEU A 45 3.05 -8.47 -12.40
C LEU A 45 3.81 -7.13 -12.38
N VAL A 46 4.98 -7.02 -13.00
CA VAL A 46 5.67 -5.72 -13.12
C VAL A 46 4.83 -4.70 -13.91
N ARG A 47 4.23 -5.12 -15.03
CA ARG A 47 3.35 -4.26 -15.84
C ARG A 47 2.07 -3.88 -15.10
N LEU A 48 1.56 -4.75 -14.23
CA LEU A 48 0.36 -4.50 -13.43
C LEU A 48 0.49 -3.21 -12.62
N TYR A 49 1.67 -2.92 -12.07
CA TYR A 49 1.90 -1.66 -11.36
C TYR A 49 1.66 -0.45 -12.27
N ASP A 50 2.22 -0.47 -13.49
CA ASP A 50 2.08 0.63 -14.44
C ASP A 50 0.63 0.77 -14.92
N THR A 51 -0.11 -0.33 -15.11
CA THR A 51 -1.56 -0.30 -15.37
C THR A 51 -2.32 0.36 -14.21
N TYR A 52 -2.00 0.04 -12.95
CA TYR A 52 -2.67 0.66 -11.81
C TYR A 52 -2.46 2.18 -11.80
N VAL A 53 -1.22 2.62 -11.96
CA VAL A 53 -0.87 4.05 -11.89
C VAL A 53 -1.43 4.83 -13.07
N ASN A 54 -1.32 4.29 -14.29
CA ASN A 54 -1.63 5.04 -15.51
C ASN A 54 -3.09 4.90 -15.95
N GLU A 55 -3.75 3.78 -15.64
CA GLU A 55 -5.10 3.48 -16.14
C GLU A 55 -6.13 3.45 -15.02
N TYR A 56 -5.81 2.85 -13.87
CA TYR A 56 -6.81 2.60 -12.83
C TYR A 56 -6.90 3.71 -11.78
N LEU A 57 -5.88 4.56 -11.66
CA LEU A 57 -5.80 5.60 -10.63
C LEU A 57 -7.02 6.53 -10.62
N GLN A 58 -7.49 6.98 -11.79
CA GLN A 58 -8.68 7.83 -11.88
C GLN A 58 -9.95 7.15 -11.32
N TYR A 59 -10.09 5.84 -11.51
CA TYR A 59 -11.23 5.08 -11.04
C TYR A 59 -11.13 4.76 -9.54
N TYR A 60 -9.91 4.55 -9.06
CA TYR A 60 -9.64 4.46 -7.62
C TYR A 60 -10.02 5.77 -6.92
N ILE A 61 -9.65 6.93 -7.47
CA ILE A 61 -10.02 8.25 -6.95
C ILE A 61 -11.55 8.40 -6.90
N GLN A 62 -12.23 8.15 -8.01
CA GLN A 62 -13.70 8.25 -8.09
C GLN A 62 -14.40 7.31 -7.11
N ASN A 63 -13.93 6.06 -6.99
CA ASN A 63 -14.46 5.11 -6.03
C ASN A 63 -14.26 5.60 -4.59
N LEU A 64 -13.08 6.15 -4.27
CA LEU A 64 -12.78 6.65 -2.93
C LEU A 64 -13.62 7.87 -2.57
N GLU A 65 -13.86 8.80 -3.51
CA GLU A 65 -14.75 9.96 -3.30
C GLU A 65 -16.20 9.52 -3.04
N ALA A 66 -16.71 8.57 -3.82
CA ALA A 66 -18.05 8.01 -3.64
C ALA A 66 -18.18 7.25 -2.31
N GLU A 67 -17.16 6.48 -1.94
CA GLU A 67 -17.13 5.76 -0.67
C GLU A 67 -17.04 6.72 0.52
N ASN A 68 -16.22 7.78 0.46
CA ASN A 68 -16.17 8.81 1.50
C ASN A 68 -17.54 9.46 1.68
N ALA A 69 -18.21 9.86 0.60
CA ALA A 69 -19.57 10.40 0.69
C ALA A 69 -20.56 9.42 1.35
N SER A 70 -20.45 8.13 1.04
CA SER A 70 -21.31 7.07 1.59
C SER A 70 -21.02 6.83 3.09
N LEU A 71 -19.76 6.83 3.49
CA LEU A 71 -19.34 6.75 4.90
C LEU A 71 -19.84 7.98 5.69
N GLN A 72 -19.65 9.19 5.17
CA GLN A 72 -20.13 10.41 5.81
C GLN A 72 -21.67 10.40 5.99
N ALA A 73 -22.39 9.86 5.01
CA ALA A 73 -23.84 9.72 5.09
C ALA A 73 -24.31 8.65 6.10
N ALA A 74 -23.58 7.53 6.22
CA ALA A 74 -23.92 6.42 7.11
C ALA A 74 -23.48 6.67 8.57
N PHE A 75 -22.37 7.39 8.77
CA PHE A 75 -21.73 7.60 10.07
C PHE A 75 -21.69 9.08 10.46
N LYS A 76 -22.84 9.78 10.36
CA LYS A 76 -22.94 11.24 10.58
C LYS A 76 -22.48 11.70 11.97
N ASN A 77 -22.50 10.82 12.96
CA ASN A 77 -22.07 11.09 14.31
C ASN A 77 -20.60 10.75 14.57
N VAL A 78 -19.88 10.27 13.56
CA VAL A 78 -18.48 9.87 13.65
C VAL A 78 -17.62 10.91 12.95
N ASP A 79 -16.70 11.50 13.69
CA ASP A 79 -15.64 12.32 13.11
C ASP A 79 -14.49 11.39 12.68
N PHE A 80 -14.15 11.40 11.39
CA PHE A 80 -13.06 10.62 10.83
C PHE A 80 -12.48 11.32 9.60
N TYR A 81 -11.26 10.93 9.22
CA TYR A 81 -10.67 11.30 7.95
C TYR A 81 -9.99 10.12 7.28
N ILE A 82 -9.82 10.23 5.96
CA ILE A 82 -9.20 9.20 5.14
C ILE A 82 -7.86 9.71 4.63
N MET A 83 -6.81 8.91 4.80
CA MET A 83 -5.51 9.11 4.15
C MET A 83 -5.31 8.05 3.09
N SER A 84 -4.95 8.43 1.87
CA SER A 84 -4.80 7.48 0.77
C SER A 84 -3.43 7.55 0.12
N ARG A 85 -3.01 6.43 -0.47
CA ARG A 85 -1.77 6.39 -1.23
C ARG A 85 -1.78 5.36 -2.34
N VAL A 86 -0.96 5.63 -3.35
CA VAL A 86 -0.39 4.63 -4.24
C VAL A 86 0.99 4.26 -3.69
N LYS A 87 1.24 2.96 -3.49
CA LYS A 87 2.55 2.45 -3.07
C LYS A 87 3.62 2.81 -4.11
N SER A 88 4.83 3.13 -3.67
CA SER A 88 5.98 3.32 -4.57
C SER A 88 6.29 2.07 -5.41
N LYS A 89 6.82 2.25 -6.62
CA LYS A 89 7.26 1.13 -7.48
C LYS A 89 8.32 0.25 -6.80
N HIS A 90 9.26 0.86 -6.05
CA HIS A 90 10.26 0.10 -5.29
C HIS A 90 9.64 -0.87 -4.28
N ASN A 91 8.82 -0.36 -3.34
CA ASN A 91 8.17 -1.19 -2.32
C ASN A 91 7.20 -2.23 -2.92
N TYR A 92 6.62 -1.95 -4.09
CA TYR A 92 5.83 -2.92 -4.85
C TYR A 92 6.70 -4.10 -5.29
N MET A 93 7.81 -3.80 -5.96
CA MET A 93 8.77 -4.81 -6.44
C MET A 93 9.36 -5.63 -5.29
N GLU A 94 9.77 -4.98 -4.20
CA GLU A 94 10.31 -5.68 -3.03
C GLU A 94 9.29 -6.63 -2.40
N LYS A 95 8.01 -6.21 -2.33
CA LYS A 95 6.93 -7.06 -1.80
C LYS A 95 6.64 -8.23 -2.75
N LEU A 96 6.64 -7.97 -4.05
CA LEU A 96 6.47 -8.99 -5.09
C LEU A 96 7.58 -10.04 -5.00
N ASP A 97 8.83 -9.62 -4.86
CA ASP A 97 9.98 -10.52 -4.72
C ASP A 97 9.91 -11.37 -3.44
N LYS A 98 9.48 -10.77 -2.33
CA LYS A 98 9.41 -11.47 -1.03
C LYS A 98 8.21 -12.41 -0.89
N LYS A 99 7.08 -12.09 -1.54
CA LYS A 99 5.79 -12.76 -1.28
C LYS A 99 5.13 -13.39 -2.51
N GLY A 100 5.66 -13.14 -3.71
CA GLY A 100 5.04 -13.53 -4.97
C GLY A 100 3.77 -12.73 -5.33
N GLU A 101 3.30 -11.83 -4.46
CA GLU A 101 2.11 -11.01 -4.69
C GLU A 101 2.18 -9.65 -3.97
N ALA A 102 1.62 -8.62 -4.59
CA ALA A 102 1.52 -7.27 -4.04
C ALA A 102 0.20 -6.61 -4.46
N LEU A 103 -0.87 -6.89 -3.72
CA LEU A 103 -2.23 -6.42 -4.01
C LEU A 103 -2.57 -5.04 -3.39
N ASP A 104 -1.67 -4.49 -2.59
CA ASP A 104 -1.82 -3.21 -1.88
C ASP A 104 -1.14 -2.05 -2.64
N ILE A 105 -1.30 -2.03 -3.97
CA ILE A 105 -0.84 -0.87 -4.77
C ILE A 105 -1.63 0.35 -4.36
N PHE A 106 -2.96 0.26 -4.37
CA PHE A 106 -3.84 1.23 -3.75
C PHE A 106 -4.07 0.86 -2.29
N GLY A 107 -3.91 1.84 -1.41
CA GLY A 107 -4.24 1.65 -0.01
C GLY A 107 -4.57 2.93 0.71
N ASP A 108 -5.44 2.77 1.71
CA ASP A 108 -6.01 3.88 2.46
C ASP A 108 -6.14 3.55 3.94
N LYS A 109 -6.22 4.60 4.74
CA LYS A 109 -6.37 4.55 6.17
C LYS A 109 -7.56 5.41 6.58
N ILE A 110 -8.55 4.81 7.21
CA ILE A 110 -9.64 5.51 7.88
C ILE A 110 -9.21 5.71 9.34
N ILE A 111 -9.14 6.97 9.75
CA ILE A 111 -8.75 7.36 11.11
C ILE A 111 -9.97 7.94 11.82
N ILE A 112 -10.47 7.22 12.83
CA ILE A 112 -11.62 7.64 13.63
C ILE A 112 -11.12 8.55 14.77
N LEU A 113 -11.66 9.77 14.84
CA LEU A 113 -11.31 10.79 15.81
C LEU A 113 -12.25 10.77 17.03
N ALA A 114 -13.56 10.77 16.78
CA ALA A 114 -14.56 10.88 17.83
C ALA A 114 -15.92 10.31 17.38
N VAL A 115 -16.77 9.99 18.34
CA VAL A 115 -18.18 9.60 18.13
C VAL A 115 -19.04 10.44 19.06
N ASP A 116 -19.98 11.20 18.50
CA ASP A 116 -20.80 12.18 19.25
C ASP A 116 -19.94 13.17 20.05
N GLY A 117 -18.78 13.55 19.49
CA GLY A 117 -17.80 14.42 20.15
C GLY A 117 -17.00 13.77 21.28
N LYS A 118 -17.13 12.46 21.49
CA LYS A 118 -16.42 11.70 22.54
C LYS A 118 -15.28 10.88 21.94
N THR A 119 -14.20 10.75 22.69
CA THR A 119 -12.98 10.00 22.31
C THR A 119 -12.82 8.70 23.09
N ASP A 120 -13.93 8.15 23.62
CA ASP A 120 -13.95 6.87 24.31
C ASP A 120 -13.50 5.75 23.36
N GLU A 121 -12.39 5.09 23.68
CA GLU A 121 -11.78 4.16 22.74
C GLU A 121 -12.67 2.95 22.44
N ASP A 122 -13.37 2.39 23.43
CA ASP A 122 -14.22 1.21 23.20
C ASP A 122 -15.32 1.55 22.19
N LEU A 123 -15.90 2.76 22.29
CA LEU A 123 -16.82 3.28 21.30
C LEU A 123 -16.18 3.51 19.92
N LEU A 124 -14.96 4.06 19.85
CA LEU A 124 -14.25 4.25 18.58
C LEU A 124 -13.90 2.91 17.91
N ILE A 125 -13.51 1.90 18.70
CA ILE A 125 -13.22 0.54 18.24
C ILE A 125 -14.50 -0.12 17.71
N GLN A 126 -15.63 0.02 18.44
CA GLN A 126 -16.92 -0.45 17.96
C GLN A 126 -17.24 0.16 16.57
N LYS A 127 -17.05 1.47 16.40
CA LYS A 127 -17.24 2.12 15.10
C LYS A 127 -16.26 1.67 14.04
N ALA A 128 -15.03 1.30 14.40
CA ALA A 128 -14.08 0.73 13.44
C ALA A 128 -14.62 -0.57 12.82
N TYR A 129 -15.19 -1.47 13.63
CA TYR A 129 -15.80 -2.71 13.14
C TYR A 129 -17.08 -2.45 12.32
N GLU A 130 -17.93 -1.52 12.77
CA GLU A 130 -19.13 -1.14 12.00
C GLU A 130 -18.77 -0.57 10.62
N MET A 131 -17.74 0.29 10.56
CA MET A 131 -17.21 0.83 9.30
C MET A 131 -16.58 -0.26 8.44
N GLU A 132 -15.82 -1.21 9.00
CA GLU A 132 -15.28 -2.35 8.25
C GLU A 132 -16.40 -3.15 7.57
N ASN A 133 -17.45 -3.49 8.33
CA ASN A 133 -18.60 -4.19 7.80
C ASN A 133 -19.28 -3.38 6.69
N PHE A 134 -19.51 -2.08 6.92
CA PHE A 134 -20.09 -1.20 5.92
C PHE A 134 -19.29 -1.21 4.61
N LEU A 135 -17.96 -1.07 4.67
CA LEU A 135 -17.07 -1.06 3.50
C LEU A 135 -17.16 -2.32 2.61
N ILE A 136 -17.65 -3.43 3.17
CA ILE A 136 -17.75 -4.72 2.50
C ILE A 136 -19.17 -4.96 1.98
N THR A 137 -20.19 -4.42 2.64
CA THR A 137 -21.60 -4.73 2.35
C THR A 137 -22.36 -3.64 1.60
N HIS A 138 -21.90 -2.39 1.62
CA HIS A 138 -22.68 -1.25 1.09
C HIS A 138 -22.72 -1.17 -0.44
N ASP A 139 -21.71 -1.68 -1.14
CA ASP A 139 -21.58 -1.62 -2.60
C ASP A 139 -21.49 -3.04 -3.19
N PRO A 140 -22.44 -3.46 -4.05
CA PRO A 140 -22.41 -4.79 -4.67
C PRO A 140 -21.21 -4.99 -5.62
N ASN A 141 -20.52 -3.93 -6.02
CA ASN A 141 -19.32 -4.02 -6.86
C ASN A 141 -18.03 -4.21 -6.04
N VAL A 142 -18.15 -4.34 -4.72
CA VAL A 142 -17.04 -4.59 -3.82
C VAL A 142 -17.11 -6.03 -3.33
N THR A 143 -16.01 -6.76 -3.49
CA THR A 143 -15.86 -8.11 -2.92
C THR A 143 -14.66 -8.15 -2.00
N GLU A 144 -14.87 -8.64 -0.77
CA GLU A 144 -13.76 -8.83 0.15
C GLU A 144 -12.90 -10.03 -0.22
N LEU A 145 -11.58 -9.86 -0.11
CA LEU A 145 -10.62 -10.94 -0.18
C LEU A 145 -10.32 -11.48 1.24
N PHE A 146 -11.20 -12.35 1.76
CA PHE A 146 -11.15 -12.86 3.15
C PHE A 146 -9.77 -13.32 3.63
N ARG A 147 -8.98 -14.00 2.78
CA ARG A 147 -7.61 -14.47 3.11
C ARG A 147 -6.63 -13.35 3.48
N LYS A 148 -6.98 -12.09 3.22
CA LYS A 148 -6.16 -10.91 3.53
C LYS A 148 -6.69 -10.11 4.72
N ARG A 149 -7.85 -10.47 5.28
CA ARG A 149 -8.39 -9.83 6.49
C ARG A 149 -7.44 -10.08 7.67
N LYS A 150 -7.13 -9.03 8.43
CA LYS A 150 -6.38 -9.13 9.69
C LYS A 150 -6.98 -8.20 10.73
N ASP A 151 -7.24 -8.75 11.90
CA ASP A 151 -7.69 -7.99 13.05
C ASP A 151 -6.52 -7.78 14.02
N TYR A 152 -5.76 -6.70 13.82
CA TYR A 152 -4.70 -6.33 14.76
C TYR A 152 -5.22 -5.55 15.97
N ILE A 153 -6.54 -5.35 16.10
CA ILE A 153 -7.13 -4.82 17.34
C ILE A 153 -7.26 -5.98 18.34
N ALA A 154 -7.83 -7.10 17.91
CA ALA A 154 -7.93 -8.31 18.71
C ALA A 154 -6.57 -9.00 18.91
N GLU A 155 -5.71 -8.99 17.88
CA GLU A 155 -4.37 -9.59 17.93
C GLU A 155 -3.27 -8.56 17.58
N PRO A 156 -2.94 -7.60 18.47
CA PRO A 156 -1.93 -6.59 18.19
C PRO A 156 -0.55 -7.20 17.91
N LYS A 157 0.22 -6.55 17.04
CA LYS A 157 1.61 -6.95 16.82
C LYS A 157 2.45 -6.66 18.05
N LYS A 158 3.57 -7.39 18.20
CA LYS A 158 4.55 -7.21 19.29
C LYS A 158 5.03 -5.77 19.49
N ASN A 159 5.03 -4.95 18.44
CA ASN A 159 5.47 -3.55 18.48
C ASN A 159 4.35 -2.58 18.90
N GLY A 160 3.18 -3.07 19.31
CA GLY A 160 2.02 -2.25 19.70
C GLY A 160 1.15 -1.78 18.54
N TYR A 161 1.43 -2.23 17.30
CA TYR A 161 0.61 -1.88 16.15
C TYR A 161 -0.76 -2.57 16.21
N SER A 162 -1.81 -1.75 16.10
CA SER A 162 -3.21 -2.17 16.04
C SER A 162 -3.99 -1.42 14.96
N SER A 163 -4.84 -2.15 14.24
CA SER A 163 -5.69 -1.68 13.12
C SER A 163 -6.49 -2.87 12.58
N LEU A 164 -7.69 -2.62 12.04
CA LEU A 164 -8.35 -3.58 11.14
C LEU A 164 -7.77 -3.44 9.74
N HIS A 165 -7.49 -4.55 9.07
CA HIS A 165 -7.01 -4.59 7.68
C HIS A 165 -7.97 -5.42 6.86
N THR A 166 -8.52 -4.84 5.80
CA THR A 166 -9.28 -5.55 4.79
C THR A 166 -8.72 -5.26 3.40
N THR A 167 -8.64 -6.29 2.55
CA THR A 167 -8.33 -6.12 1.13
C THR A 167 -9.59 -6.41 0.34
N ARG A 168 -9.95 -5.48 -0.55
CA ARG A 168 -11.18 -5.54 -1.33
C ARG A 168 -10.85 -5.49 -2.82
N ILE A 169 -11.66 -6.16 -3.61
CA ILE A 169 -11.67 -6.06 -5.07
C ILE A 169 -12.80 -5.11 -5.41
N VAL A 170 -12.47 -4.00 -6.06
CA VAL A 170 -13.45 -3.05 -6.59
C VAL A 170 -13.62 -3.32 -8.07
N HIS A 171 -14.86 -3.54 -8.50
CA HIS A 171 -15.23 -3.66 -9.89
C HIS A 171 -15.84 -2.34 -10.39
N VAL A 172 -15.41 -1.87 -11.56
CA VAL A 172 -16.00 -0.72 -12.25
C VAL A 172 -16.71 -1.26 -13.49
N PRO A 173 -18.02 -1.59 -13.40
CA PRO A 173 -18.70 -2.39 -14.41
C PRO A 173 -18.65 -1.76 -15.82
N ASP A 174 -18.89 -0.46 -15.91
CA ASP A 174 -18.94 0.27 -17.20
C ASP A 174 -17.59 0.29 -17.95
N LYS A 175 -16.50 -0.08 -17.27
CA LYS A 175 -15.14 -0.11 -17.83
C LYS A 175 -14.54 -1.51 -17.84
N ASP A 176 -15.23 -2.49 -17.26
CA ASP A 176 -14.71 -3.84 -17.00
C ASP A 176 -13.32 -3.80 -16.30
N ILE A 177 -13.14 -2.87 -15.37
CA ILE A 177 -11.91 -2.71 -14.60
C ILE A 177 -12.07 -3.32 -13.22
N LYS A 178 -11.07 -4.09 -12.78
CA LYS A 178 -11.00 -4.63 -11.42
C LYS A 178 -9.67 -4.28 -10.78
N PHE A 179 -9.71 -3.65 -9.61
CA PHE A 179 -8.51 -3.32 -8.85
C PHE A 179 -8.61 -3.75 -7.39
N TYR A 180 -7.47 -4.12 -6.82
CA TYR A 180 -7.32 -4.40 -5.40
C TYR A 180 -7.07 -3.12 -4.62
N ARG A 181 -7.63 -3.07 -3.42
CA ARG A 181 -7.52 -1.94 -2.49
C ARG A 181 -7.38 -2.46 -1.07
N GLU A 182 -6.31 -2.09 -0.37
CA GLU A 182 -6.12 -2.40 1.05
C GLU A 182 -6.57 -1.20 1.91
N THR A 183 -7.62 -1.40 2.72
CA THR A 183 -8.10 -0.40 3.67
C THR A 183 -7.70 -0.78 5.08
N GLN A 184 -7.15 0.19 5.82
CA GLN A 184 -6.82 0.07 7.23
C GLN A 184 -7.74 0.97 8.06
N ILE A 185 -8.43 0.43 9.05
CA ILE A 185 -9.30 1.21 9.94
C ILE A 185 -8.67 1.23 11.32
N LYS A 186 -8.54 2.42 11.91
CA LYS A 186 -7.94 2.59 13.23
C LYS A 186 -8.47 3.82 13.95
N THR A 187 -8.40 3.81 15.27
CA THR A 187 -8.68 5.01 16.06
C THR A 187 -7.50 5.99 15.97
N PHE A 188 -7.74 7.24 16.36
CA PHE A 188 -6.68 8.24 16.47
C PHE A 188 -5.53 7.77 17.37
N ARG A 189 -5.84 7.15 18.52
CA ARG A 189 -4.83 6.64 19.44
C ARG A 189 -3.96 5.57 18.80
N MET A 190 -4.57 4.63 18.06
CA MET A 190 -3.84 3.60 17.31
C MET A 190 -2.93 4.21 16.24
N ARG A 191 -3.37 5.27 15.56
CA ARG A 191 -2.53 6.02 14.62
C ARG A 191 -1.35 6.69 15.31
N GLU A 192 -1.55 7.31 16.47
CA GLU A 192 -0.46 7.96 17.20
C GLU A 192 0.57 6.94 17.70
N THR A 193 0.14 5.75 18.12
CA THR A 193 1.05 4.62 18.39
C THR A 193 1.82 4.19 17.13
N GLU A 194 1.16 4.14 15.96
CA GLU A 194 1.82 3.90 14.67
C GLU A 194 2.75 5.06 14.28
N LYS A 195 2.56 6.31 14.72
CA LYS A 195 3.47 7.39 14.33
C LYS A 195 4.68 7.48 15.26
N ASN A 196 4.42 7.43 16.56
CA ASN A 196 5.38 7.81 17.61
C ASN A 196 5.99 6.60 18.32
N GLY A 197 5.40 5.40 18.18
CA GLY A 197 5.89 4.18 18.82
C GLY A 197 7.02 3.49 18.04
N THR A 198 7.53 2.39 18.61
CA THR A 198 8.49 1.49 17.93
C THR A 198 7.92 0.83 16.68
N ALA A 199 6.60 0.87 16.50
CA ALA A 199 5.89 0.44 15.30
C ALA A 199 5.90 1.46 14.16
N GLY A 200 6.45 2.66 14.38
CA GLY A 200 6.24 3.73 13.45
C GLY A 200 7.03 3.70 12.17
N HIS A 201 6.50 4.41 11.16
CA HIS A 201 7.18 4.57 9.87
C HIS A 201 8.62 5.05 10.11
N SER A 202 8.84 5.95 11.08
CA SER A 202 10.16 6.44 11.42
C SER A 202 11.07 5.43 12.12
N SER A 203 10.59 4.44 12.87
CA SER A 203 11.48 3.46 13.55
C SER A 203 11.79 2.24 12.68
N VAL A 204 10.81 1.76 11.91
CA VAL A 204 10.96 0.57 11.05
C VAL A 204 11.63 0.93 9.71
N TYR A 205 11.36 2.12 9.16
CA TYR A 205 12.00 2.56 7.92
C TYR A 205 13.24 3.42 8.15
N LYS A 206 13.68 3.78 9.36
CA LYS A 206 14.91 4.60 9.52
C LYS A 206 16.11 3.99 8.80
N ASN A 207 16.31 2.67 8.93
CA ASN A 207 17.39 1.98 8.22
C ASN A 207 17.15 1.94 6.70
N ASN A 208 15.91 1.81 6.23
CA ASN A 208 15.59 1.81 4.80
C ASN A 208 15.59 3.21 4.18
N ARG A 209 15.30 4.24 4.98
CA ARG A 209 15.19 5.64 4.57
C ARG A 209 16.54 6.13 4.08
N ASP A 210 17.58 5.97 4.89
CA ASP A 210 18.91 6.46 4.56
C ASP A 210 19.47 5.69 3.35
N LEU A 211 19.25 4.36 3.29
CA LEU A 211 19.57 3.53 2.11
C LEU A 211 18.83 3.94 0.83
N PHE A 212 17.59 4.44 0.94
CA PHE A 212 16.85 4.96 -0.21
C PHE A 212 17.38 6.32 -0.61
N LEU A 213 17.64 7.22 0.34
CA LEU A 213 18.20 8.54 0.08
C LEU A 213 19.57 8.45 -0.62
N GLU A 214 20.42 7.50 -0.25
CA GLU A 214 21.70 7.25 -0.94
C GLU A 214 21.53 6.97 -2.44
N LYS A 215 20.43 6.31 -2.84
CA LYS A 215 20.13 5.95 -4.24
C LYS A 215 19.42 7.05 -5.03
N ILE A 216 19.03 8.16 -4.38
CA ILE A 216 18.33 9.25 -5.04
C ILE A 216 19.32 10.31 -5.51
N GLU A 217 19.42 10.45 -6.83
CA GLU A 217 20.33 11.38 -7.52
C GLU A 217 19.59 12.53 -8.22
N SER A 218 18.28 12.36 -8.40
CA SER A 218 17.40 13.30 -9.12
C SER A 218 15.94 13.06 -8.73
N GLU A 219 15.08 14.01 -9.10
CA GLU A 219 13.62 13.87 -8.94
C GLU A 219 13.09 12.59 -9.60
N ASN A 220 13.59 12.24 -10.79
CA ASN A 220 13.20 11.03 -11.52
C ASN A 220 13.56 9.76 -10.74
N SER A 221 14.76 9.70 -10.15
CA SER A 221 15.13 8.56 -9.30
C SER A 221 14.31 8.53 -8.01
N ALA A 222 13.96 9.69 -7.43
CA ALA A 222 13.11 9.78 -6.24
C ALA A 222 11.71 9.20 -6.47
N LYS A 223 11.11 9.49 -7.64
CA LYS A 223 9.77 8.97 -8.02
C LYS A 223 9.67 7.45 -7.98
N TYR A 224 10.78 6.72 -8.15
CA TYR A 224 10.78 5.26 -8.04
C TYR A 224 10.57 4.77 -6.59
N PHE A 225 11.07 5.53 -5.61
CA PHE A 225 11.02 5.19 -4.18
C PHE A 225 9.84 5.85 -3.45
N LEU A 226 9.24 6.89 -4.04
CA LEU A 226 8.16 7.64 -3.43
C LEU A 226 6.79 7.00 -3.66
N PRO A 227 5.98 6.84 -2.60
CA PRO A 227 4.53 6.70 -2.74
C PRO A 227 3.90 8.00 -3.26
N GLN A 228 2.75 7.90 -3.91
CA GLN A 228 1.87 9.06 -4.19
C GLN A 228 0.78 9.11 -3.12
N TYR A 229 0.87 10.06 -2.21
CA TYR A 229 -0.14 10.36 -1.19
C TYR A 229 -1.24 11.23 -1.77
N MET A 230 -2.43 11.10 -1.17
CA MET A 230 -3.63 11.82 -1.51
C MET A 230 -4.42 12.15 -0.25
N HIS A 231 -5.11 13.28 -0.25
CA HIS A 231 -5.96 13.73 0.84
C HIS A 231 -7.27 14.32 0.32
N PHE A 232 -8.28 14.32 1.17
CA PHE A 232 -9.55 14.97 0.87
C PHE A 232 -9.47 16.47 1.14
N GLU A 233 -9.99 17.27 0.22
CA GLU A 233 -10.23 18.70 0.37
C GLU A 233 -11.69 19.02 0.05
N PHE A 234 -12.28 19.98 0.77
CA PHE A 234 -13.63 20.44 0.45
C PHE A 234 -13.60 21.37 -0.76
N ASP A 235 -14.15 20.93 -1.89
CA ASP A 235 -14.32 21.78 -3.06
C ASP A 235 -15.54 22.68 -2.90
N LYS A 236 -15.27 23.98 -2.79
CA LYS A 236 -16.29 25.02 -2.65
C LYS A 236 -17.26 25.07 -3.84
N LYS A 237 -16.80 24.71 -5.05
CA LYS A 237 -17.61 24.80 -6.27
C LYS A 237 -18.63 23.68 -6.36
N SER A 238 -18.18 22.43 -6.24
CA SER A 238 -19.05 21.25 -6.28
C SER A 238 -19.77 20.98 -4.94
N ARG A 239 -19.35 21.65 -3.85
CA ARG A 239 -19.87 21.47 -2.48
C ARG A 239 -19.72 20.02 -2.00
N LYS A 240 -18.62 19.38 -2.38
CA LYS A 240 -18.27 18.00 -2.06
C LYS A 240 -16.80 17.91 -1.67
N ASP A 241 -16.48 16.89 -0.88
CA ASP A 241 -15.08 16.52 -0.66
C ASP A 241 -14.56 15.85 -1.93
N ILE A 242 -13.41 16.31 -2.41
CA ILE A 242 -12.69 15.76 -3.56
C ILE A 242 -11.33 15.23 -3.09
N LEU A 243 -10.81 14.23 -3.78
CA LEU A 243 -9.49 13.70 -3.49
C LEU A 243 -8.42 14.43 -4.32
N VAL A 244 -7.43 15.01 -3.64
CA VAL A 244 -6.33 15.75 -4.25
C VAL A 244 -5.04 14.93 -4.12
N LEU A 245 -4.25 14.91 -5.19
CA LEU A 245 -2.91 14.31 -5.19
C LEU A 245 -1.92 15.30 -4.59
N ASP A 246 -1.14 14.83 -3.62
CA ASP A 246 -0.06 15.61 -3.02
C ASP A 246 1.02 15.94 -4.07
N SER A 247 1.66 17.11 -3.96
CA SER A 247 2.79 17.48 -4.82
C SER A 247 4.01 16.58 -4.57
N PHE A 248 4.95 16.56 -5.50
CA PHE A 248 6.21 15.81 -5.32
C PHE A 248 6.94 16.23 -4.02
N GLU A 249 7.03 17.52 -3.75
CA GLU A 249 7.70 18.08 -2.56
C GLU A 249 6.99 17.64 -1.28
N ALA A 250 5.65 17.66 -1.27
CA ALA A 250 4.86 17.23 -0.12
C ALA A 250 5.05 15.72 0.13
N ASN A 251 4.99 14.91 -0.92
CA ASN A 251 5.27 13.47 -0.84
C ASN A 251 6.68 13.19 -0.32
N PHE A 252 7.69 13.86 -0.88
CA PHE A 252 9.08 13.68 -0.51
C PHE A 252 9.31 14.06 0.95
N LYS A 253 8.81 15.22 1.37
CA LYS A 253 8.91 15.69 2.75
C LYS A 253 8.19 14.78 3.72
N TYR A 254 6.98 14.32 3.38
CA TYR A 254 6.22 13.43 4.26
C TYR A 254 6.91 12.05 4.42
N TYR A 255 7.44 11.49 3.32
CA TYR A 255 8.06 10.17 3.33
C TYR A 255 9.47 10.17 3.93
N PHE A 256 10.30 11.16 3.58
CA PHE A 256 11.70 11.24 4.00
C PHE A 256 11.96 12.21 5.15
N GLY A 257 11.01 13.06 5.53
CA GLY A 257 11.17 14.00 6.65
C GLY A 257 12.15 15.15 6.38
N ILE A 258 12.51 15.42 5.11
CA ILE A 258 13.39 16.50 4.67
C ILE A 258 12.86 17.06 3.34
N ASN A 259 13.06 18.35 3.06
CA ASN A 259 12.70 18.92 1.76
C ASN A 259 13.65 18.37 0.67
N PHE A 260 13.14 18.18 -0.55
CA PHE A 260 13.96 17.63 -1.64
C PHE A 260 15.16 18.53 -1.99
N ASP A 261 14.94 19.85 -2.05
CA ASP A 261 16.02 20.80 -2.36
C ASP A 261 17.12 20.81 -1.30
N GLU A 262 16.74 20.76 -0.01
CA GLU A 262 17.69 20.65 1.11
C GLU A 262 18.49 19.36 1.01
N PHE A 263 17.82 18.24 0.72
CA PHE A 263 18.49 16.96 0.49
C PHE A 263 19.50 17.02 -0.66
N MET A 264 19.11 17.60 -1.81
CA MET A 264 19.99 17.72 -2.97
C MET A 264 21.21 18.61 -2.68
N GLN A 265 21.03 19.71 -1.90
CA GLN A 265 22.13 20.55 -1.46
C GLN A 265 23.10 19.79 -0.53
N MET A 266 22.58 19.05 0.46
CA MET A 266 23.40 18.24 1.36
C MET A 266 24.20 17.17 0.60
N ARG A 267 23.57 16.50 -0.36
CA ARG A 267 24.23 15.49 -1.22
C ARG A 267 25.36 16.12 -2.04
N ALA A 268 25.15 17.29 -2.63
CA ALA A 268 26.17 17.99 -3.40
C ALA A 268 27.39 18.40 -2.58
N ILE A 269 27.22 18.65 -1.27
CA ILE A 269 28.32 18.92 -0.34
C ILE A 269 29.10 17.63 -0.03
N GLN A 270 28.41 16.50 0.19
CA GLN A 270 29.04 15.21 0.50
C GLN A 270 29.85 14.60 -0.65
N LEU A 271 29.51 14.96 -1.90
CA LEU A 271 30.20 14.49 -3.11
C LEU A 271 31.42 15.35 -3.50
N ARG A 272 31.71 16.42 -2.77
CA ARG A 272 32.90 17.26 -2.92
C ARG A 272 34.00 16.81 -1.99
#